data_AF-A0A7W0YN41-F1
#
_entry.id   AF-A0A7W0YN41-F1
#
_cell.length_a   1.000
_cell.length_b   1.000
_cell.length_c   1.000
_cell.angle_alpha   90.00
_cell.angle_beta   90.00
_cell.angle_gamma   90.00
#
_symmetry.space_group_name_H-M   'P 1'
#
loop_
_entity.id
_entity.type
_entity.pdbx_description
1 polymer ?
#
loop_
_entity_poly.entity_id
_entity_poly.type
_entity_poly.pdbx_seq_one_letter_code
_entity_poly.pdbx_strand_id
1 'polypeptide(L)'
;MLAALRWTEQAPVGLEHFNLGGNRVVPTGAMVDEIATALGITPKIEWAPMQPGDVQRTAADLTKSGALLGYAPRTPFPEGIRRFVAWFREAYGRSD
;
A
#
# COMPACT_ATOMS: atom_id res chain seq x y z
N MET A 1 5.31 -12.28 -8.68
CA MET A 1 5.73 -13.69 -8.55
C MET A 1 6.38 -14.24 -9.83
N LEU A 2 5.70 -14.23 -10.98
CA LEU A 2 6.29 -14.76 -12.24
C LEU A 2 7.60 -14.09 -12.68
N ALA A 3 7.72 -12.76 -12.51
CA ALA A 3 8.96 -12.06 -12.82
C ALA A 3 10.13 -12.51 -11.92
N ALA A 4 9.86 -12.77 -10.64
CA ALA A 4 10.88 -13.29 -9.71
C ALA A 4 11.29 -14.72 -10.08
N LEU A 5 10.34 -15.59 -10.45
CA LEU A 5 10.64 -16.94 -10.93
C LEU A 5 11.54 -16.92 -12.17
N ARG A 6 11.21 -16.10 -13.18
CA ARG A 6 12.07 -15.94 -14.37
C ARG A 6 13.46 -15.40 -14.00
N TRP A 7 13.52 -14.45 -13.07
CA TRP A 7 14.79 -13.92 -12.61
C TRP A 7 15.67 -14.99 -11.94
N THR A 8 15.08 -15.95 -11.21
CA THR A 8 15.84 -17.03 -10.56
C THR A 8 16.57 -17.97 -11.53
N GLU A 9 16.16 -18.03 -12.80
CA GLU A 9 16.87 -18.82 -13.83
C GLU A 9 18.30 -18.31 -14.08
N GLN A 10 18.56 -17.04 -13.78
CA GLN A 10 19.84 -16.36 -14.00
C GLN A 10 20.45 -15.81 -12.71
N ALA A 11 19.75 -15.96 -11.58
CA ALA A 11 20.18 -15.41 -10.31
C ALA A 11 21.37 -16.20 -9.73
N PRO A 12 22.28 -15.55 -9.01
CA PRO A 12 23.28 -16.24 -8.20
C PRO A 12 22.63 -17.20 -7.20
N VAL A 13 23.34 -18.27 -6.84
CA VAL A 13 22.91 -19.16 -5.74
C VAL A 13 22.94 -18.36 -4.44
N GLY A 14 21.79 -18.21 -3.79
CA GLY A 14 21.68 -17.46 -2.55
C GLY A 14 20.27 -17.01 -2.21
N LEU A 15 20.18 -16.10 -1.25
CA LEU A 15 18.93 -15.47 -0.80
C LEU A 15 18.92 -13.99 -1.16
N GLU A 16 17.79 -13.54 -1.68
CA GLU A 16 17.66 -12.25 -2.32
C GLU A 16 16.40 -11.52 -1.85
N HIS A 17 16.59 -10.33 -1.29
CA HIS A 17 15.50 -9.51 -0.78
C HIS A 17 15.01 -8.51 -1.82
N PHE A 18 13.70 -8.32 -1.89
CA PHE A 18 13.04 -7.36 -2.77
C PHE A 18 11.96 -6.60 -1.99
N ASN A 19 12.03 -5.28 -2.01
CA ASN A 19 10.97 -4.45 -1.47
C ASN A 19 9.84 -4.35 -2.49
N LEU A 20 8.61 -4.65 -2.05
CA LEU A 20 7.40 -4.49 -2.83
C LEU A 20 6.45 -3.60 -2.02
N GLY A 21 5.93 -2.54 -2.65
CA GLY A 21 5.04 -1.60 -2.01
C GLY A 21 4.85 -0.35 -2.85
N GLY A 22 4.34 0.70 -2.22
CA GLY A 22 4.35 2.05 -2.76
C GLY A 22 5.70 2.73 -2.53
N ASN A 23 6.16 3.52 -3.50
CA ASN A 23 7.39 4.31 -3.42
C ASN A 23 7.16 5.77 -2.98
N ARG A 24 6.01 6.06 -2.38
CA ARG A 24 5.63 7.40 -1.93
C ARG A 24 5.13 7.33 -0.49
N VAL A 25 5.53 8.31 0.31
CA VAL A 25 4.99 8.50 1.65
C VAL A 25 3.60 9.10 1.53
N VAL A 26 2.61 8.47 2.16
CA VAL A 26 1.25 9.01 2.28
C VAL A 26 1.01 9.37 3.74
N PRO A 27 0.69 10.64 4.07
CA PRO A 27 0.34 11.02 5.43
C PRO A 27 -0.91 10.29 5.92
N THR A 28 -0.96 9.91 7.19
CA THR A 28 -2.13 9.26 7.80
C THR A 28 -3.40 10.09 7.64
N GLY A 29 -3.32 11.42 7.77
CA GLY A 29 -4.45 12.32 7.52
C GLY A 29 -5.00 12.21 6.10
N ALA A 30 -4.12 12.19 5.09
CA ALA A 30 -4.54 12.02 3.70
C ALA A 30 -5.20 10.66 3.45
N MET A 31 -4.74 9.59 4.12
CA MET A 31 -5.44 8.29 4.07
C MET A 31 -6.84 8.37 4.68
N VAL A 32 -7.00 9.03 5.83
CA VAL A 32 -8.31 9.24 6.46
C VAL A 32 -9.24 10.03 5.55
N ASP A 33 -8.74 11.08 4.89
CA ASP A 33 -9.50 11.91 3.96
C ASP A 33 -9.99 11.11 2.74
N GLU A 34 -9.14 10.25 2.17
CA GLU A 34 -9.50 9.38 1.04
C GLU A 34 -10.58 8.35 1.44
N ILE A 35 -10.48 7.79 2.64
CA ILE A 35 -11.50 6.86 3.18
C ILE A 35 -12.82 7.59 3.41
N ALA A 36 -12.78 8.77 4.03
CA ALA A 36 -13.95 9.61 4.29
C ALA A 36 -14.66 9.98 2.98
N THR A 37 -13.89 10.37 1.96
CA THR A 37 -14.39 10.67 0.62
C THR A 37 -15.04 9.45 -0.02
N ALA A 38 -14.39 8.27 0.05
CA ALA A 38 -14.93 7.03 -0.50
C ALA A 38 -16.22 6.55 0.22
N LEU A 39 -16.37 6.89 1.50
CA LEU A 39 -17.56 6.59 2.30
C LEU A 39 -18.65 7.67 2.20
N GLY A 40 -18.32 8.88 1.74
CA GLY A 40 -19.23 10.02 1.72
C GLY A 40 -19.56 10.57 3.12
N ILE A 41 -18.62 10.48 4.06
CA ILE A 41 -18.83 10.91 5.46
C ILE A 41 -17.81 11.96 5.88
N THR A 42 -18.17 12.76 6.89
CA THR A 42 -17.23 13.63 7.60
C THR A 42 -16.78 12.92 8.88
N PRO A 43 -15.51 12.52 9.02
CA PRO A 43 -15.04 11.82 10.20
C PRO A 43 -14.92 12.78 11.38
N LYS A 44 -15.27 12.30 12.58
CA LYS A 44 -14.90 12.95 13.84
C LYS A 44 -13.49 12.46 14.22
N ILE A 45 -12.48 13.31 14.08
CA ILE A 45 -11.08 12.94 14.34
C ILE A 45 -10.70 13.26 15.79
N GLU A 46 -10.14 12.28 16.48
CA GLU A 46 -9.46 12.45 17.76
C GLU A 46 -7.96 12.22 17.55
N TRP A 47 -7.15 13.22 17.89
CA TRP A 47 -5.70 13.15 17.73
C TRP A 47 -5.06 12.54 18.98
N ALA A 48 -4.39 11.41 18.81
CA ALA A 48 -3.62 10.75 19.86
C ALA A 48 -2.11 11.01 19.70
N PRO A 49 -1.31 10.90 20.78
CA PRO A 49 0.14 10.89 20.69
C PRO A 49 0.64 9.74 19.80
N MET A 50 1.85 9.92 19.25
CA MET A 50 2.54 8.86 18.50
C MET A 50 2.72 7.62 19.35
N GLN A 51 2.39 6.46 18.80
CA GLN A 51 2.48 5.20 19.53
C GLN A 51 3.92 4.69 19.55
N PRO A 52 4.36 4.01 20.63
CA PRO A 52 5.65 3.34 20.65
C PRO A 52 5.75 2.34 19.48
N GLY A 53 6.71 2.54 18.59
CA GLY A 53 6.92 1.71 17.40
C GLY A 53 6.43 2.33 16.09
N ASP A 54 5.72 3.46 16.13
CA ASP A 54 5.38 4.20 14.91
C ASP A 54 6.62 4.77 14.24
N VAL A 55 6.64 4.70 12.90
CA VAL A 55 7.66 5.34 12.07
C VAL A 55 7.12 6.63 11.49
N GLN A 56 7.92 7.70 11.55
CA GLN A 56 7.53 9.02 11.04
C GLN A 56 7.29 9.04 9.53
N ARG A 57 8.14 8.33 8.78
CA ARG A 57 8.09 8.23 7.32
C ARG A 57 8.64 6.88 6.88
N THR A 58 7.90 6.20 6.03
CA THR A 58 8.34 4.96 5.40
C THR A 58 7.81 4.88 3.97
N ALA A 59 8.64 4.37 3.07
CA ALA A 59 8.28 4.06 1.69
C ALA A 59 9.21 2.96 1.19
N ALA A 60 8.71 2.10 0.30
CA ALA A 60 9.52 1.04 -0.27
C ALA A 60 10.55 1.62 -1.25
N ASP A 61 11.84 1.33 -1.04
CA ASP A 61 12.84 1.54 -2.08
C ASP A 61 12.65 0.48 -3.17
N LEU A 62 12.15 0.91 -4.33
CA LEU A 62 11.85 0.05 -5.47
C LEU A 62 12.99 -0.07 -6.48
N THR A 63 14.17 0.51 -6.22
CA THR A 63 15.28 0.55 -7.19
C THR A 63 15.63 -0.85 -7.69
N LYS A 64 15.86 -1.79 -6.77
CA LYS A 64 16.19 -3.18 -7.10
C LYS A 64 15.02 -3.92 -7.78
N SER A 65 13.82 -3.80 -7.23
CA SER A 65 12.63 -4.49 -7.73
C SER A 65 12.23 -3.98 -9.13
N GLY A 66 12.39 -2.69 -9.39
CA GLY A 66 12.19 -2.09 -10.71
C GLY A 66 13.22 -2.61 -11.72
N ALA A 67 14.51 -2.57 -11.36
CA ALA A 67 15.59 -2.99 -12.24
C ALA A 67 15.54 -4.49 -12.60
N LEU A 68 15.34 -5.36 -11.61
CA LEU A 68 15.47 -6.81 -11.80
C LEU A 68 14.15 -7.51 -12.11
N LEU A 69 13.02 -6.98 -11.63
CA LEU A 69 11.71 -7.62 -11.78
C LEU A 69 10.75 -6.82 -12.69
N GLY A 70 11.15 -5.63 -13.14
CA GLY A 70 10.24 -4.70 -13.81
C GLY A 70 9.08 -4.26 -12.92
N TYR A 71 9.23 -4.33 -11.60
CA TYR A 71 8.15 -4.02 -10.67
C TYR A 71 7.90 -2.52 -10.61
N ALA A 72 6.65 -2.13 -10.85
CA ALA A 72 6.14 -0.80 -10.60
C ALA A 72 4.69 -0.89 -10.08
N PRO A 73 4.33 -0.23 -8.97
CA PRO A 73 2.94 -0.17 -8.51
C PRO A 73 2.10 0.58 -9.55
N ARG A 74 1.01 -0.04 -10.00
CA ARG A 74 0.14 0.49 -11.07
C ARG A 74 -1.18 1.06 -10.58
N THR A 75 -1.55 0.77 -9.33
CA THR A 75 -2.79 1.29 -8.73
C THR A 75 -2.46 2.56 -7.96
N PRO A 76 -2.96 3.73 -8.37
CA PRO A 76 -2.84 4.95 -7.58
C PRO A 76 -3.49 4.78 -6.20
N PHE A 77 -2.95 5.46 -5.19
CA PHE A 77 -3.43 5.33 -3.81
C PHE A 77 -4.94 5.62 -3.65
N PRO A 78 -5.49 6.75 -4.18
CA PRO A 78 -6.92 7.05 -4.08
C PRO A 78 -7.81 5.95 -4.69
N GLU A 79 -7.39 5.43 -5.85
CA GLU A 79 -8.10 4.36 -6.54
C GLU A 79 -8.05 3.04 -5.74
N GLY A 80 -6.93 2.75 -5.07
CA GLY A 80 -6.79 1.63 -4.16
C GLY A 80 -7.76 1.72 -2.97
N ILE A 81 -7.85 2.88 -2.33
CA ILE A 81 -8.79 3.13 -1.21
C ILE A 81 -10.23 2.95 -1.67
N ARG A 82 -10.61 3.54 -2.81
CA ARG A 82 -11.97 3.41 -3.36
C ARG A 82 -12.36 1.96 -3.60
N ARG A 83 -11.47 1.17 -4.22
CA ARG A 83 -11.69 -0.28 -4.46
C ARG A 83 -11.80 -1.05 -3.15
N PHE A 84 -10.93 -0.75 -2.18
CA PHE A 84 -10.95 -1.40 -0.87
C PHE A 84 -12.27 -1.14 -0.14
N VAL A 85 -12.72 0.12 -0.08
CA VAL A 85 -14.00 0.48 0.56
C VAL A 85 -15.18 -0.19 -0.13
N ALA A 86 -15.21 -0.22 -1.47
CA ALA A 86 -16.25 -0.90 -2.23
C ALA A 86 -16.30 -2.40 -1.89
N TRP A 87 -15.15 -3.09 -1.95
CA TRP A 87 -15.04 -4.50 -1.57
C TRP A 87 -15.45 -4.75 -0.11
N PHE A 88 -15.01 -3.89 0.81
CA PHE A 88 -15.31 -4.05 2.24
C PHE A 88 -16.82 -3.93 2.50
N ARG A 89 -17.48 -2.98 1.85
CA ARG A 89 -18.94 -2.82 1.93
C ARG A 89 -19.68 -4.00 1.29
N GLU A 90 -19.21 -4.54 0.19
CA GLU A 90 -19.80 -5.72 -0.43
C GLU A 90 -19.65 -6.97 0.45
N ALA A 91 -18.46 -7.18 1.02
CA ALA A 91 -18.15 -8.37 1.80
C ALA A 91 -18.70 -8.34 3.23
N TYR A 92 -18.81 -7.16 3.84
CA TYR A 92 -19.12 -7.00 5.27
C TYR A 92 -20.16 -5.92 5.58
N GLY A 93 -20.63 -5.17 4.58
CA GLY A 93 -21.70 -4.20 4.78
C GLY A 93 -22.96 -4.93 5.25
N ARG A 94 -23.41 -4.63 6.47
CA ARG A 94 -24.70 -5.11 6.93
C ARG A 94 -25.76 -4.45 6.06
N SER A 95 -26.61 -5.28 5.44
CA SER A 95 -27.92 -4.84 4.97
C SER A 95 -28.73 -4.58 6.22
N ASP A 96 -28.79 -3.32 6.65
CA ASP A 96 -29.82 -2.89 7.58
C ASP A 96 -31.18 -2.84 6.86
#